data_AF-A0A6N7B1Y1-F1
#
_entry.id   AF-A0A6N7B1Y1-F1
#
_cell.length_a   1.000
_cell.length_b   1.000
_cell.length_c   1.000
_cell.angle_alpha   90.00
_cell.angle_beta   90.00
_cell.angle_gamma   90.00
#
_symmetry.space_group_name_H-M   'P 1'
#
loop_
_entity.id
_entity.type
_entity.pdbx_description
1 polymer ?
#
loop_
_entity_poly.entity_id
_entity_poly.type
_entity_poly.pdbx_seq_one_letter_code
_entity_poly.pdbx_strand_id
1 'polypeptide(L)'
;MDKETTYKKIKTVLNTVVLIGIGIYLIFAFTNMNYDYTLNDQGVTISRGKGIDIAFTEIVDVQYFERLPALSNRVGESLGNRRNGTFTVAGIGRGKVYVTDITKPGIIIFTADTFYAITPPDSQNFFIQLEAIIK
;
A
#
# COMPACT_ATOMS: atom_id res chain seq x y z
N MET A 1 4.36 -8.03 55.47
CA MET A 1 4.78 -7.79 54.07
C MET A 1 4.95 -6.29 53.91
N ASP A 2 6.15 -5.84 53.60
CA ASP A 2 6.53 -4.42 53.63
C ASP A 2 5.87 -3.62 52.47
N LYS A 3 5.16 -2.55 52.82
CA LYS A 3 4.37 -1.74 51.87
C LYS A 3 5.23 -1.16 50.76
N GLU A 4 6.50 -0.84 51.05
CA GLU A 4 7.43 -0.30 50.06
C GLU A 4 7.80 -1.32 48.99
N THR A 5 7.97 -2.59 49.40
CA THR A 5 8.26 -3.71 48.52
C THR A 5 7.05 -4.05 47.63
N THR A 6 5.84 -3.98 48.20
CA THR A 6 4.58 -4.18 47.45
C THR A 6 4.35 -3.08 46.42
N TYR A 7 4.60 -1.80 46.77
CA TYR A 7 4.46 -0.68 45.85
C TYR A 7 5.44 -0.75 44.66
N LYS A 8 6.71 -1.09 44.92
CA LYS A 8 7.71 -1.30 43.86
C LYS A 8 7.28 -2.41 42.89
N LYS A 9 6.79 -3.54 43.40
CA LYS A 9 6.28 -4.64 42.56
C LYS A 9 5.09 -4.22 41.69
N ILE A 10 4.11 -3.51 42.27
CA ILE A 10 2.93 -3.02 41.55
C ILE A 10 3.35 -2.05 40.43
N LYS A 11 4.26 -1.12 40.72
CA LYS A 11 4.75 -0.14 39.73
C LYS A 11 5.50 -0.81 38.58
N THR A 12 6.32 -1.82 38.87
CA THR A 12 7.01 -2.60 37.84
C THR A 12 6.02 -3.36 36.95
N VAL A 13 5.02 -4.01 37.54
CA VAL A 13 3.98 -4.71 36.77
C VAL A 13 3.19 -3.73 35.89
N LEU A 14 2.80 -2.57 36.42
CA LEU A 14 2.12 -1.51 35.67
C LEU A 14 2.95 -1.03 34.47
N ASN A 15 4.24 -0.73 34.68
CA ASN A 15 5.13 -0.32 33.58
C ASN A 15 5.24 -1.40 32.50
N THR A 16 5.38 -2.66 32.89
CA THR A 16 5.46 -3.78 31.93
C THR A 16 4.17 -3.91 31.12
N VAL A 17 3.00 -3.80 31.77
CA VAL A 17 1.70 -3.86 31.07
C VAL A 17 1.55 -2.70 30.09
N VAL A 18 1.95 -1.47 30.47
CA VAL A 18 1.91 -0.31 29.58
C VAL A 18 2.82 -0.48 28.37
N LEU A 19 4.05 -0.97 28.57
CA LEU A 19 5.00 -1.22 27.48
C LEU A 19 4.51 -2.29 26.50
N ILE A 20 3.93 -3.37 27.01
CA ILE A 20 3.31 -4.41 26.18
C ILE A 20 2.13 -3.82 25.39
N GLY A 21 1.28 -3.01 26.03
CA GLY A 21 0.16 -2.34 25.37
C GLY A 21 0.61 -1.43 24.23
N ILE A 22 1.66 -0.64 24.43
CA ILE A 22 2.26 0.20 23.38
C ILE A 22 2.85 -0.67 22.26
N GLY A 23 3.55 -1.75 22.60
CA GLY A 23 4.10 -2.69 21.61
C GLY A 23 3.03 -3.31 20.73
N ILE A 24 1.93 -3.78 21.32
CA ILE A 24 0.79 -4.34 20.58
C ILE A 24 0.13 -3.28 19.70
N TYR A 25 -0.11 -2.07 20.24
CA TYR A 25 -0.67 -0.96 19.46
C TYR A 25 0.18 -0.62 18.24
N LEU A 26 1.51 -0.55 18.42
CA LEU A 26 2.44 -0.29 17.32
C LEU A 26 2.37 -1.40 16.27
N ILE A 27 2.36 -2.68 16.67
CA ILE A 27 2.24 -3.81 15.74
C ILE A 27 0.94 -3.70 14.91
N PHE A 28 -0.20 -3.46 15.54
CA PHE A 28 -1.48 -3.29 14.85
C PHE A 28 -1.50 -2.06 13.93
N ALA A 29 -0.87 -0.96 14.36
CA ALA A 29 -0.72 0.22 13.52
C ALA A 29 0.11 -0.09 12.27
N PHE A 30 1.14 -0.93 12.36
CA PHE A 30 2.01 -1.29 11.24
C PHE A 30 1.43 -2.36 10.29
N THR A 31 0.59 -3.29 10.78
CA THR A 31 0.01 -4.37 9.96
C THR A 31 -1.15 -3.90 9.07
N ASN A 32 -1.92 -2.89 9.51
CA ASN A 32 -3.08 -2.36 8.76
C ASN A 32 -2.73 -1.28 7.70
N MET A 33 -1.46 -1.12 7.34
CA MET A 33 -1.02 -0.08 6.37
C MET A 33 -0.95 -0.53 4.91
N ASN A 34 -1.35 -1.77 4.59
CA ASN A 34 -1.28 -2.27 3.23
C ASN A 34 -2.48 -1.76 2.41
N TYR A 35 -2.25 -1.50 1.12
CA TYR A 35 -3.33 -1.26 0.18
C TYR A 35 -4.07 -2.56 -0.09
N ASP A 36 -5.40 -2.47 -0.13
CA ASP A 36 -6.23 -3.50 -0.72
C ASP A 36 -6.49 -3.14 -2.19
N TYR A 37 -6.30 -4.10 -3.08
CA TYR A 37 -6.49 -3.93 -4.52
C TYR A 37 -7.55 -4.92 -4.96
N THR A 38 -8.72 -4.42 -5.34
CA THR A 38 -9.85 -5.27 -5.71
C THR A 38 -10.33 -4.94 -7.11
N LEU A 39 -10.66 -5.97 -7.87
CA LEU A 39 -11.48 -5.87 -9.07
C LEU A 39 -12.93 -6.02 -8.64
N ASN A 40 -13.76 -5.05 -9.01
CA ASN A 40 -15.20 -5.10 -8.81
C ASN A 40 -15.92 -5.03 -10.16
N ASP A 41 -17.25 -5.06 -10.15
CA ASP A 41 -18.05 -5.08 -11.38
C ASP A 41 -17.92 -3.80 -12.23
N GLN A 42 -17.40 -2.71 -11.66
CA GLN A 42 -17.30 -1.40 -12.29
C GLN A 42 -15.85 -0.96 -12.60
N GLY A 43 -14.85 -1.55 -11.94
CA GLY A 43 -13.48 -1.12 -12.09
C GLY A 43 -12.47 -1.71 -11.10
N VAL A 44 -11.34 -1.01 -10.99
CA VAL A 44 -10.25 -1.30 -10.05
C VAL A 44 -10.38 -0.36 -8.85
N THR A 45 -10.50 -0.93 -7.66
CA THR A 45 -10.49 -0.18 -6.40
C THR A 45 -9.14 -0.34 -5.71
N ILE A 46 -8.54 0.79 -5.32
CA ILE A 46 -7.32 0.86 -4.51
C ILE A 46 -7.70 1.47 -3.16
N SER A 47 -7.77 0.64 -2.12
CA SER A 47 -8.26 1.06 -0.80
C SER A 47 -7.13 1.24 0.22
N ARG A 48 -7.02 2.48 0.74
CA ARG A 48 -6.31 2.84 1.97
C ARG A 48 -6.92 4.14 2.53
N GLY A 49 -7.85 4.02 3.49
CA GLY A 49 -8.62 5.18 3.96
C GLY A 49 -9.63 5.65 2.90
N LYS A 50 -9.48 6.87 2.36
CA LYS A 50 -10.29 7.34 1.22
C LYS A 50 -9.74 6.66 -0.04
N GLY A 51 -10.34 5.53 -0.41
CA GLY A 51 -9.95 4.74 -1.58
C GLY A 51 -10.09 5.50 -2.90
N ILE A 52 -9.51 4.92 -3.95
CA ILE A 52 -9.60 5.41 -5.32
C ILE A 52 -10.22 4.31 -6.16
N ASP A 53 -11.25 4.66 -6.91
CA ASP A 53 -11.89 3.80 -7.88
C ASP A 53 -11.51 4.27 -9.28
N ILE A 54 -11.10 3.33 -10.12
CA ILE A 54 -10.75 3.54 -11.53
C ILE A 54 -11.75 2.74 -12.34
N ALA A 55 -12.67 3.40 -13.04
CA ALA A 55 -13.70 2.69 -13.81
C ALA A 55 -13.07 1.98 -15.02
N PHE A 56 -13.56 0.80 -15.39
CA PHE A 56 -13.04 0.08 -16.57
C PHE A 56 -13.13 0.92 -17.85
N THR A 57 -14.17 1.76 -17.97
CA THR A 57 -14.37 2.68 -19.10
C THR A 57 -13.30 3.77 -19.21
N GLU A 58 -12.57 4.06 -18.13
CA GLU A 58 -11.48 5.03 -18.12
C GLU A 58 -10.12 4.41 -18.45
N ILE A 59 -10.03 3.07 -18.39
CA ILE A 59 -8.78 2.33 -18.63
C ILE A 59 -8.55 2.24 -20.13
N VAL A 60 -7.41 2.79 -20.57
CA VAL A 60 -6.98 2.81 -21.98
C VAL A 60 -6.00 1.69 -22.27
N ASP A 61 -5.11 1.39 -21.31
CA ASP A 61 -4.10 0.34 -21.44
C ASP A 61 -3.67 -0.16 -20.06
N VAL A 62 -3.16 -1.37 -19.99
CA VAL A 62 -2.59 -1.96 -18.78
C VAL A 62 -1.29 -2.66 -19.12
N GLN A 63 -0.27 -2.46 -18.30
CA GLN A 63 1.04 -3.04 -18.52
C GLN A 63 1.56 -3.72 -17.27
N TYR A 64 1.99 -4.96 -17.40
CA TYR A 64 2.63 -5.73 -16.36
C TYR A 64 4.15 -5.57 -16.40
N PHE A 65 4.75 -5.45 -15.23
CA PHE A 65 6.19 -5.35 -15.05
C PHE A 65 6.65 -6.34 -13.99
N GLU A 66 7.64 -7.17 -14.31
CA GLU A 66 8.36 -8.01 -13.34
C GLU A 66 8.99 -7.17 -12.21
N ARG A 67 9.32 -5.92 -12.53
CA ARG A 67 9.70 -4.89 -11.56
C ARG A 67 9.34 -3.52 -12.10
N LEU A 68 8.69 -2.69 -11.28
CA LEU A 68 8.33 -1.34 -11.69
C LEU A 68 9.57 -0.53 -12.11
N PRO A 69 9.46 0.32 -13.16
CA PRO A 69 10.55 1.20 -13.55
C PRO A 69 10.95 2.16 -12.42
N ALA A 70 12.14 2.74 -12.53
CA ALA A 70 12.68 3.62 -11.50
C ALA A 70 11.74 4.81 -11.22
N LEU A 71 11.55 5.10 -9.93
CA LEU A 71 10.66 6.15 -9.45
C LEU A 71 11.47 7.36 -8.96
N SER A 72 11.05 8.56 -9.36
CA SER A 72 11.71 9.84 -8.99
C SER A 72 10.68 10.96 -8.76
N ASN A 73 11.14 12.15 -8.38
CA ASN A 73 10.33 13.39 -8.30
C ASN A 73 9.00 13.24 -7.51
N ARG A 74 9.15 12.80 -6.26
CA ARG A 74 8.08 12.46 -5.32
C ARG A 74 7.30 13.69 -4.83
N VAL A 75 5.97 13.58 -4.87
CA VAL A 75 5.03 14.34 -4.04
C VAL A 75 4.13 13.32 -3.32
N GLY A 76 4.50 12.97 -2.09
CA GLY A 76 3.85 11.91 -1.33
C GLY A 76 4.78 11.21 -0.33
N GLU A 77 4.39 10.02 0.12
CA GLU A 77 5.08 9.22 1.12
C GLU A 77 6.02 8.18 0.49
N SER A 78 7.16 7.95 1.13
CA SER A 78 8.11 6.89 0.75
C SER A 78 8.73 6.31 2.01
N LEU A 79 8.37 5.08 2.34
CA LEU A 79 8.81 4.40 3.56
C LEU A 79 9.33 3.00 3.20
N GLY A 80 10.63 2.76 3.33
CA GLY A 80 11.26 1.50 2.92
C GLY A 80 11.00 1.22 1.43
N ASN A 81 10.33 0.12 1.12
CA ASN A 81 9.92 -0.25 -0.24
C ASN A 81 8.52 0.28 -0.64
N ARG A 82 7.80 0.95 0.25
CA ARG A 82 6.45 1.48 -0.01
C ARG A 82 6.53 2.85 -0.67
N ARG A 83 5.65 3.10 -1.65
CA ARG A 83 5.51 4.40 -2.33
C ARG A 83 4.04 4.77 -2.42
N ASN A 84 3.71 5.99 -2.03
CA ASN A 84 2.34 6.52 -2.07
C ASN A 84 2.35 7.97 -2.55
N GLY A 85 1.56 8.29 -3.56
CA GLY A 85 1.36 9.65 -4.06
C GLY A 85 1.80 9.80 -5.50
N THR A 86 2.23 11.00 -5.89
CA THR A 86 2.62 11.28 -7.27
C THR A 86 4.11 11.13 -7.46
N PHE A 87 4.52 10.31 -8.44
CA PHE A 87 5.92 10.09 -8.80
C PHE A 87 6.10 10.19 -10.31
N THR A 88 7.36 10.39 -10.72
CA THR A 88 7.78 10.20 -12.11
C THR A 88 8.35 8.80 -12.27
N VAL A 89 7.74 8.01 -13.14
CA VAL A 89 8.16 6.66 -13.53
C VAL A 89 9.02 6.77 -14.78
N ALA A 90 10.24 6.23 -14.73
CA ALA A 90 11.19 6.27 -15.83
C ALA A 90 10.60 5.65 -17.11
N GLY A 91 10.73 6.36 -18.23
CA GLY A 91 10.20 5.93 -19.53
C GLY A 91 8.70 6.12 -19.73
N ILE A 92 7.95 6.57 -18.69
CA ILE A 92 6.48 6.69 -18.75
C ILE A 92 6.03 8.11 -18.44
N GLY A 93 6.59 8.75 -17.40
CA GLY A 93 6.24 10.11 -17.01
C GLY A 93 5.63 10.19 -15.62
N ARG A 94 4.82 11.21 -15.36
CA ARG A 94 4.30 11.53 -14.02
C ARG A 94 2.90 10.94 -13.80
N GLY A 95 2.72 10.20 -12.71
CA GLY A 95 1.45 9.55 -12.38
C GLY A 95 1.31 9.19 -10.91
N LYS A 96 0.20 8.55 -10.57
CA LYS A 96 -0.15 8.14 -9.21
C LYS A 96 0.45 6.77 -8.92
N VAL A 97 1.02 6.60 -7.74
CA VAL A 97 1.72 5.38 -7.33
C VAL A 97 1.19 4.95 -5.97
N TYR A 98 0.68 3.73 -5.91
CA TYR A 98 0.19 3.06 -4.69
C TYR A 98 0.87 1.70 -4.61
N VAL A 99 2.11 1.69 -4.15
CA VAL A 99 2.98 0.51 -4.17
C VAL A 99 3.30 0.11 -2.75
N THR A 100 2.96 -1.13 -2.41
CA THR A 100 3.28 -1.76 -1.13
C THR A 100 4.73 -2.24 -1.09
N ASP A 101 5.32 -2.64 -2.23
CA ASP A 101 6.71 -3.08 -2.33
C ASP A 101 7.27 -2.91 -3.75
N ILE A 102 8.17 -1.93 -3.95
CA ILE A 102 8.80 -1.65 -5.25
C ILE A 102 9.73 -2.77 -5.78
N THR A 103 10.04 -3.77 -4.96
CA THR A 103 10.89 -4.89 -5.37
C THR A 103 10.08 -6.05 -5.97
N LYS A 104 8.76 -5.99 -5.88
CA LYS A 104 7.85 -6.99 -6.43
C LYS A 104 7.38 -6.62 -7.84
N PRO A 105 6.83 -7.59 -8.58
CA PRO A 105 6.09 -7.31 -9.79
C PRO A 105 4.96 -6.31 -9.53
N GLY A 106 4.63 -5.53 -10.55
CA GLY A 106 3.62 -4.49 -10.47
C GLY A 106 2.95 -4.25 -11.80
N ILE A 107 1.89 -3.45 -11.74
CA ILE A 107 1.03 -3.14 -12.88
C ILE A 107 0.94 -1.63 -13.00
N ILE A 108 0.95 -1.13 -14.23
CA ILE A 108 0.63 0.26 -14.53
C ILE A 108 -0.67 0.28 -15.33
N ILE A 109 -1.67 0.95 -14.77
CA ILE A 109 -2.98 1.15 -15.37
C ILE A 109 -3.01 2.55 -15.98
N PHE A 110 -3.16 2.64 -17.29
CA PHE A 110 -3.25 3.90 -18.01
C PHE A 110 -4.70 4.33 -18.19
N THR A 111 -4.94 5.61 -17.93
CA THR A 111 -6.20 6.30 -18.22
C THR A 111 -5.93 7.45 -19.19
N ALA A 112 -6.98 8.11 -19.68
CA ALA A 112 -6.82 9.25 -20.58
C ALA A 112 -5.94 10.38 -20.00
N ASP A 113 -6.05 10.64 -18.69
CA ASP A 113 -5.42 11.81 -18.05
C ASP A 113 -4.17 11.48 -17.23
N THR A 114 -4.01 10.23 -16.79
CA THR A 114 -2.91 9.82 -15.92
C THR A 114 -2.70 8.31 -15.92
N PHE A 115 -1.77 7.81 -15.10
CA PHE A 115 -1.62 6.39 -14.83
C PHE A 115 -1.54 6.10 -13.33
N TYR A 116 -1.79 4.85 -12.99
CA TYR A 116 -1.78 4.31 -11.64
C TYR A 116 -0.82 3.12 -11.60
N ALA A 117 0.28 3.25 -10.86
CA ALA A 117 1.20 2.15 -10.60
C ALA A 117 0.83 1.45 -9.29
N ILE A 118 0.62 0.15 -9.33
CA ILE A 118 0.19 -0.69 -8.20
C ILE A 118 1.03 -1.95 -8.08
N THR A 119 1.08 -2.53 -6.87
CA THR A 119 1.69 -3.85 -6.62
C THR A 119 0.73 -4.75 -5.84
N PRO A 120 -0.31 -5.31 -6.49
CA PRO A 120 -1.15 -6.34 -5.89
C PRO A 120 -0.33 -7.54 -5.40
N PRO A 121 -0.79 -8.25 -4.35
CA PRO A 121 -0.09 -9.43 -3.82
C PRO A 121 0.23 -10.49 -4.88
N ASP A 122 -0.67 -10.71 -5.83
CA ASP A 122 -0.51 -11.55 -7.01
C ASP A 122 -0.70 -10.70 -8.28
N SER A 123 0.33 -9.93 -8.62
CA SER A 123 0.27 -8.95 -9.71
C SER A 123 0.08 -9.60 -11.09
N GLN A 124 0.58 -10.82 -11.30
CA GLN A 124 0.43 -11.50 -12.59
C GLN A 124 -1.02 -11.93 -12.82
N ASN A 125 -1.62 -12.62 -11.85
CA ASN A 125 -3.01 -13.05 -11.96
C ASN A 125 -3.96 -11.84 -11.99
N PHE A 126 -3.68 -10.81 -11.19
CA PHE A 126 -4.46 -9.56 -11.22
C PHE A 126 -4.40 -8.90 -12.60
N PHE A 127 -3.22 -8.86 -13.23
CA PHE A 127 -3.06 -8.34 -14.58
C PHE A 127 -3.86 -9.16 -15.61
N ILE A 128 -3.77 -10.49 -15.57
CA ILE A 128 -4.50 -11.38 -16.49
C ILE A 128 -6.01 -11.15 -16.38
N GLN A 129 -6.55 -11.05 -15.16
CA GLN A 129 -7.96 -10.78 -14.93
C GLN A 129 -8.37 -9.39 -15.45
N LEU A 130 -7.57 -8.37 -15.16
CA LEU A 130 -7.84 -7.02 -15.61
C LEU A 130 -7.79 -6.90 -17.14
N GLU A 131 -6.78 -7.49 -17.78
CA GLU A 131 -6.61 -7.50 -19.23
C GLU A 131 -7.78 -8.21 -19.94
N ALA A 132 -8.29 -9.29 -19.35
CA ALA A 132 -9.44 -10.03 -19.88
C ALA A 132 -10.77 -9.27 -19.80
N ILE A 133 -10.89 -8.27 -18.91
CA ILE A 133 -12.11 -7.46 -18.75
C ILE A 133 -12.13 -6.28 -19.72
N ILE A 134 -10.97 -5.69 -20.00
CA ILE A 134 -10.87 -4.46 -20.81
C ILE A 134 -10.75 -4.71 -22.33
N LYS A 135 -10.49 -5.95 -22.75
CA LYS A 135 -10.40 -6.36 -24.17
C LYS A 135 -11.70 -7.04 -24.62
#